data_AF-A0A1Q9AJC0-F1
#
_entry.id   AF-A0A1Q9AJC0-F1
#
_cell.length_a   1.000
_cell.length_b   1.000
_cell.length_c   1.000
_cell.angle_alpha   90.00
_cell.angle_beta   90.00
_cell.angle_gamma   90.00
#
_symmetry.space_group_name_H-M   'P 1'
#
loop_
_entity.id
_entity.type
_entity.pdbx_description
1 polymer ?
#
loop_
_entity_poly.entity_id
_entity_poly.type
_entity_poly.pdbx_seq_one_letter_code
_entity_poly.pdbx_strand_id
1 'polypeptide(L)'
;MKSDQQPLFELLAFLDLKRIHYSLLRTRPDSIGILITLVGMRIEIFVFNDGHLEYSTFEGTEDVLSERSELLRLLSALGKSIGPKSGNRFSEKSDAKTKN
;
A
#
# COMPACT_ATOMS: atom_id res chain seq x y z
N MET A 1 -8.86 -14.04 30.56
CA MET A 1 -9.03 -13.71 29.13
C MET A 1 -8.05 -12.60 28.82
N LYS A 2 -7.01 -12.86 28.01
CA LYS A 2 -6.34 -11.74 27.33
C LYS A 2 -7.44 -11.09 26.49
N SER A 3 -7.65 -9.79 26.62
CA SER A 3 -8.48 -9.07 25.66
C SER A 3 -7.86 -9.37 24.30
N ASP A 4 -8.55 -10.15 23.47
CA ASP A 4 -8.22 -10.25 22.06
C ASP A 4 -8.16 -8.81 21.56
N GLN A 5 -6.95 -8.30 21.31
CA GLN A 5 -6.81 -7.00 20.71
C GLN A 5 -7.62 -7.07 19.41
N GLN A 6 -8.45 -6.07 19.18
CA GLN A 6 -9.19 -5.94 17.94
C GLN A 6 -8.56 -4.76 17.20
N PRO A 7 -7.38 -4.93 16.54
CA PRO A 7 -6.58 -3.81 16.07
C PRO A 7 -7.35 -2.95 15.08
N LEU A 8 -8.27 -3.58 14.32
CA LEU A 8 -9.22 -2.87 13.47
C LEU A 8 -10.07 -1.90 14.27
N PHE A 9 -10.85 -2.38 15.26
CA PHE A 9 -11.76 -1.53 16.02
C PHE A 9 -11.04 -0.49 16.88
N GLU A 10 -9.86 -0.80 17.42
CA GLU A 10 -9.01 0.17 18.10
C GLU A 10 -8.57 1.31 17.17
N LEU A 11 -8.17 0.97 15.94
CA LEU A 11 -7.81 1.95 14.91
C LEU A 11 -9.01 2.78 14.47
N LEU A 12 -10.17 2.16 14.22
CA LEU A 12 -11.39 2.88 13.83
C LEU A 12 -11.82 3.85 14.94
N ALA A 13 -11.82 3.40 16.20
CA ALA A 13 -12.14 4.25 17.34
C ALA A 13 -11.16 5.42 17.48
N PHE A 14 -9.87 5.21 17.19
CA PHE A 14 -8.88 6.27 17.17
C PHE A 14 -9.16 7.30 16.06
N LEU A 15 -9.49 6.85 14.85
CA LEU A 15 -9.84 7.73 13.72
C LEU A 15 -11.12 8.54 14.04
N ASP A 16 -12.13 7.90 14.62
CA ASP A 16 -13.38 8.53 15.04
C ASP A 16 -13.14 9.60 16.11
N LEU A 17 -12.33 9.27 17.13
CA LEU A 17 -11.93 10.19 18.20
C LEU A 17 -11.21 11.43 17.63
N LYS A 18 -10.40 11.23 16.59
CA LYS A 18 -9.68 12.31 15.90
C LYS A 18 -10.51 13.00 14.82
N ARG A 19 -11.74 12.56 14.58
CA ARG A 19 -12.62 13.05 13.49
C ARG A 19 -11.95 12.98 12.12
N ILE A 20 -11.13 11.97 11.90
CA ILE A 20 -10.50 11.71 10.60
C ILE A 20 -11.50 10.92 9.77
N HIS A 21 -11.90 11.44 8.62
CA HIS A 21 -12.79 10.73 7.71
C HIS A 21 -12.04 9.61 6.98
N TYR A 22 -12.66 8.44 6.90
CA TYR A 22 -12.11 7.27 6.20
C TYR A 22 -13.21 6.49 5.47
N SER A 23 -12.78 5.64 4.54
CA SER A 23 -13.63 4.63 3.88
C SER A 23 -13.09 3.23 4.13
N LEU A 24 -13.98 2.26 4.33
CA LEU A 24 -13.61 0.85 4.45
C LEU A 24 -13.67 0.16 3.08
N LEU A 25 -12.70 -0.71 2.84
CA LEU A 25 -12.52 -1.42 1.58
C LEU A 25 -12.36 -2.92 1.85
N ARG A 26 -12.98 -3.77 1.02
CA ARG A 26 -12.74 -5.22 1.02
C ARG A 26 -12.15 -5.65 -0.32
N THR A 27 -10.88 -5.34 -0.53
CA THR A 27 -10.15 -5.67 -1.77
C THR A 27 -9.42 -7.01 -1.68
N ARG A 28 -9.14 -7.50 -0.47
CA ARG A 28 -8.51 -8.80 -0.22
C ARG A 28 -9.37 -9.64 0.73
N PRO A 29 -9.34 -10.98 0.61
CA PRO A 29 -10.12 -11.85 1.48
C PRO A 29 -9.60 -11.88 2.92
N ASP A 30 -8.31 -11.60 3.14
CA ASP A 30 -7.59 -11.72 4.42
C ASP A 30 -7.49 -10.41 5.22
N SER A 31 -7.98 -9.29 4.68
CA SER A 31 -7.87 -7.98 5.33
C SER A 31 -9.06 -7.05 5.11
N ILE A 32 -9.16 -6.04 5.97
CA ILE A 32 -9.98 -4.84 5.76
C ILE A 32 -9.04 -3.68 5.43
N GLY A 33 -9.28 -3.03 4.30
CA GLY A 33 -8.62 -1.78 3.93
C GLY A 33 -9.32 -0.58 4.57
N ILE A 34 -8.54 0.40 4.99
CA ILE A 34 -8.99 1.71 5.48
C ILE A 34 -8.29 2.76 4.62
N LEU A 35 -9.08 3.55 3.90
CA LEU A 35 -8.59 4.62 3.04
C LEU A 35 -8.86 5.97 3.69
N ILE A 36 -7.80 6.74 3.90
CA ILE A 36 -7.85 8.11 4.41
C ILE A 36 -7.38 9.03 3.28
N THR A 37 -8.17 10.06 2.97
CA THR A 37 -7.81 11.09 1.99
C THR A 37 -7.74 12.43 2.70
N LEU A 38 -6.55 13.03 2.70
CA LEU A 38 -6.23 14.35 3.26
C LEU A 38 -5.70 15.25 2.14
N VAL A 39 -5.69 16.56 2.41
CA VAL A 39 -5.00 17.52 1.55
C VAL A 39 -3.53 17.15 1.47
N GLY A 40 -3.06 16.83 0.27
CA GLY A 40 -1.68 16.50 -0.05
C GLY A 40 -1.24 15.10 0.37
N MET A 41 -2.14 14.25 0.86
CA MET A 41 -1.79 12.92 1.32
C MET A 41 -2.95 11.93 1.23
N ARG A 42 -2.69 10.76 0.67
CA ARG A 42 -3.55 9.57 0.79
C ARG A 42 -2.85 8.53 1.64
N ILE A 43 -3.55 7.93 2.58
CA ILE A 43 -3.05 6.83 3.41
C ILE A 43 -3.94 5.63 3.15
N GLU A 44 -3.32 4.52 2.78
CA GLU A 44 -3.98 3.22 2.62
C GLU A 44 -3.46 2.32 3.74
N ILE A 45 -4.35 1.84 4.60
CA ILE A 45 -4.03 0.94 5.72
C ILE A 45 -4.75 -0.38 5.48
N PHE A 46 -4.09 -1.51 5.71
CA PHE A 46 -4.69 -2.84 5.68
C PHE A 46 -4.53 -3.48 7.05
N VAL A 47 -5.64 -3.91 7.65
CA VAL A 47 -5.65 -4.69 8.89
C VAL A 47 -6.04 -6.13 8.56
N PHE A 48 -5.15 -7.07 8.86
CA PHE A 48 -5.30 -8.48 8.52
C PHE A 48 -6.02 -9.26 9.63
N ASN A 49 -6.51 -10.44 9.30
CA ASN A 49 -7.28 -11.29 10.23
C ASN A 49 -6.46 -11.79 11.43
N ASP A 50 -5.13 -11.81 11.33
CA ASP A 50 -4.20 -12.14 12.40
C ASP A 50 -3.81 -10.92 13.27
N GLY A 51 -4.35 -9.74 12.93
CA GLY A 51 -4.12 -8.49 13.63
C GLY A 51 -2.89 -7.71 13.17
N HIS A 52 -2.10 -8.20 12.21
CA HIS A 52 -1.03 -7.40 11.61
C HIS A 52 -1.61 -6.26 10.77
N LEU A 53 -0.81 -5.20 10.62
CA LEU A 53 -1.18 -4.06 9.79
C LEU A 53 -0.06 -3.70 8.81
N GLU A 54 -0.47 -3.29 7.62
CA GLU A 54 0.37 -2.66 6.61
C GLU A 54 -0.21 -1.29 6.28
N TYR A 55 0.65 -0.33 5.92
CA TYR A 55 0.18 0.94 5.40
C TYR A 55 1.10 1.50 4.31
N SER A 56 0.53 2.31 3.44
CA SER A 56 1.23 3.07 2.41
C SER A 56 0.77 4.52 2.45
N THR A 57 1.72 5.45 2.27
CA THR A 57 1.44 6.87 2.13
C THR A 57 1.73 7.32 0.71
N PHE A 58 0.84 8.13 0.16
CA PHE A 58 0.98 8.74 -1.16
C PHE A 58 0.90 10.25 -0.96
N GLU A 59 2.02 10.93 -1.12
CA GLU A 59 2.11 12.38 -0.99
C GLU A 59 1.86 13.05 -2.34
N GLY A 60 1.19 14.20 -2.31
CA GLY A 60 0.94 15.03 -3.48
C GLY A 60 0.95 16.50 -3.10
N THR A 61 1.28 17.36 -4.06
CA THR A 61 1.28 18.82 -3.84
C THR A 61 -0.09 19.45 -4.09
N GLU A 62 -1.03 18.70 -4.66
CA GLU A 62 -2.36 19.15 -5.09
C GLU A 62 -2.37 20.30 -6.10
N ASP A 63 -1.22 20.56 -6.73
CA ASP A 63 -1.12 21.57 -7.76
C ASP A 63 -2.03 21.23 -8.96
N VAL A 64 -2.78 22.23 -9.40
CA VAL A 64 -3.54 22.14 -10.65
C VAL A 64 -2.62 22.50 -11.81
N LEU A 65 -2.19 21.50 -12.58
CA LEU A 65 -1.34 21.67 -13.75
C LEU A 65 -2.19 21.78 -15.03
N SER A 66 -1.87 22.72 -15.91
CA SER A 66 -2.60 22.96 -17.16
C SER A 66 -1.81 22.67 -18.45
N GLU A 67 -0.51 22.42 -18.34
CA GLU A 67 0.35 22.28 -19.52
C GLU A 67 0.24 20.89 -20.16
N ARG A 68 -0.39 20.81 -21.34
CA ARG A 68 -0.61 19.54 -22.06
C ARG A 68 0.69 18.82 -22.42
N SER A 69 1.73 19.57 -22.81
CA SER A 69 3.03 19.00 -23.17
C SER A 69 3.69 18.32 -21.97
N GLU A 70 3.58 18.93 -20.79
CA GLU A 70 4.04 18.37 -19.52
C GLU A 70 3.29 17.07 -19.18
N LEU A 71 1.97 17.08 -19.28
CA LEU A 71 1.14 15.90 -19.06
C LEU A 71 1.55 14.73 -19.98
N LEU A 72 1.72 14.98 -21.28
CA LEU A 72 2.14 13.94 -22.23
C LEU A 72 3.54 13.41 -21.94
N ARG A 73 4.46 14.28 -21.49
CA ARG A 73 5.81 13.87 -21.06
C ARG A 73 5.75 12.92 -19.87
N LEU A 74 4.95 13.26 -18.84
CA LEU A 74 4.78 12.43 -17.64
C LEU A 74 4.21 11.05 -17.98
N LEU A 75 3.12 11.00 -18.76
CA LEU A 75 2.49 9.74 -19.17
C LEU A 75 3.45 8.84 -19.96
N SER A 76 4.27 9.43 -20.83
CA SER A 76 5.26 8.68 -21.62
C SER A 76 6.40 8.11 -20.78
N ALA A 77 6.81 8.81 -19.72
CA ALA A 77 7.85 8.35 -18.81
C ALA A 77 7.40 7.14 -17.97
N LEU A 78 6.13 7.12 -17.54
CA LEU A 78 5.55 6.02 -16.78
C LEU A 78 5.53 4.72 -17.60
N GLY A 79 5.24 4.78 -18.90
CA GLY A 79 5.25 3.60 -19.78
C GLY A 79 6.61 2.90 -19.91
N LYS A 80 7.72 3.55 -19.51
CA LYS A 80 9.08 2.98 -19.59
C LYS A 80 9.55 2.31 -18.30
N SER A 81 8.91 2.55 -17.15
CA SER A 81 9.40 2.05 -15.84
C SER A 81 8.67 0.81 -15.29
N ILE A 82 7.58 0.36 -15.93
CA ILE A 82 6.77 -0.80 -15.48
C ILE A 82 7.31 -2.12 -16.07
N GLY A 83 8.62 -2.26 -16.19
CA GLY A 83 9.25 -3.58 -16.30
C GLY A 83 9.34 -4.18 -14.89
N PRO A 84 9.04 -5.48 -14.67
CA PRO A 84 9.04 -6.04 -13.33
C PRO A 84 10.45 -5.88 -12.73
N LYS A 85 10.56 -5.14 -11.62
CA LYS A 85 11.70 -5.31 -10.71
C LYS A 85 11.51 -6.67 -10.03
N SER A 86 11.92 -7.72 -10.73
CA SER A 86 11.99 -9.08 -10.20
C SER A 86 12.73 -9.02 -8.87
N GLY A 87 12.04 -9.41 -7.80
CA GLY A 87 12.59 -9.48 -6.46
C GLY A 87 13.90 -10.26 -6.43
N ASN A 88 14.80 -9.82 -5.56
CA ASN A 88 16.07 -10.48 -5.33
C ASN A 88 15.86 -11.97 -4.97
N ARG A 89 16.23 -12.83 -5.92
CA ARG A 89 17.13 -13.99 -5.76
C ARG A 89 16.95 -14.80 -4.47
N PHE A 90 15.99 -15.73 -4.49
CA PHE A 90 16.20 -17.02 -3.83
C PHE A 90 17.32 -17.74 -4.59
N SER A 91 18.50 -17.89 -3.99
CA SER A 91 19.56 -18.70 -4.57
C SER A 91 19.24 -20.18 -4.35
N GLU A 92 18.61 -20.83 -5.33
CA GLU A 92 18.75 -22.27 -5.48
C GLU A 92 20.18 -22.55 -5.97
N LYS A 93 21.07 -22.94 -5.07
CA LYS A 93 22.27 -23.67 -5.47
C LYS A 93 21.83 -25.11 -5.76
N SER A 94 21.42 -25.37 -6.99
CA SER A 94 21.44 -26.70 -7.57
C SER A 94 22.73 -26.85 -8.36
N ASP A 95 23.69 -27.57 -7.80
CA ASP A 95 24.78 -28.16 -8.58
C ASP A 95 25.02 -29.58 -8.07
N ALA A 96 24.15 -30.48 -8.53
CA ALA A 96 24.54 -31.86 -8.72
C ALA A 96 25.56 -31.89 -9.85
N LYS A 97 26.83 -32.20 -9.54
CA LYS A 97 27.78 -32.65 -10.55
C LYS A 97 28.51 -33.90 -10.09
N THR A 98 28.12 -34.97 -10.76
CA THR A 98 28.65 -36.33 -10.77
C THR A 98 30.04 -36.39 -11.42
N LYS A 99 30.88 -37.33 -10.93
CA LYS A 99 32.10 -37.96 -11.50
C LYS A 99 33.41 -37.15 -11.48
N ASN A 100 34.36 -37.59 -10.65
CA ASN A 100 35.31 -38.67 -10.99
C ASN A 100 35.72 -39.44 -9.74
#